data_AF-A0A842JU20-F1
#
_entry.id   AF-A0A842JU20-F1
#
_cell.length_a   1.000
_cell.length_b   1.000
_cell.length_c   1.000
_cell.angle_alpha   90.00
_cell.angle_beta   90.00
_cell.angle_gamma   90.00
#
_symmetry.space_group_name_H-M   'P 1'
#
loop_
_entity.id
_entity.type
_entity.pdbx_description
1 polymer ?
#
loop_
_entity_poly.entity_id
_entity_poly.type
_entity_poly.pdbx_seq_one_letter_code
_entity_poly.pdbx_strand_id
1 'polypeptide(L)'
;MRPAPQEIISGISRILKDTIEPQLTDEHALNRLREIRSVLAQVDWNDASIKLGRDTDAVAALLHDWSAWADADETRSAAFAPQRTQIAELLASSDETLRYEDFAELEARHAQYERVVVDVSSATSQWSRDVNHTDAAAPILQRLREHYSSQRG
;
A
#
# COMPACT_ATOMS: atom_id res chain seq x y z
N MET A 1 -1.18 24.24 -6.73
CA MET A 1 -1.22 22.78 -6.95
C MET A 1 -2.35 22.47 -7.91
N ARG A 2 -2.19 21.47 -8.79
CA ARG A 2 -3.31 20.91 -9.57
C ARG A 2 -3.97 19.81 -8.74
N PRO A 3 -5.31 19.71 -8.72
CA PRO A 3 -5.99 18.67 -7.96
C PRO A 3 -5.68 17.28 -8.51
N ALA A 4 -5.64 16.28 -7.63
CA ALA A 4 -5.48 14.89 -8.00
C ALA A 4 -6.73 14.36 -8.73
N PRO A 5 -6.60 13.34 -9.60
CA PRO A 5 -7.74 12.76 -10.32
C PRO A 5 -8.93 12.38 -9.43
N GLN A 6 -8.68 11.79 -8.25
CA GLN A 6 -9.73 11.45 -7.28
C GLN A 6 -10.46 12.67 -6.72
N GLU A 7 -9.76 13.78 -6.49
CA GLU A 7 -10.38 15.03 -6.04
C GLU A 7 -11.29 15.61 -7.14
N ILE A 8 -10.87 15.48 -8.40
CA ILE A 8 -11.68 15.86 -9.57
C ILE A 8 -12.93 14.98 -9.68
N ILE A 9 -12.79 13.65 -9.60
CA ILE A 9 -13.90 12.69 -9.68
C ILE A 9 -14.90 12.90 -8.52
N SER A 10 -14.39 13.10 -7.30
CA SER A 10 -15.20 13.42 -6.13
C SER A 10 -15.95 14.74 -6.29
N GLY A 11 -15.27 15.77 -6.82
CA GLY A 11 -15.87 17.08 -7.11
C GLY A 11 -16.97 16.98 -8.16
N ILE A 12 -16.71 16.29 -9.27
CA ILE A 12 -17.70 16.05 -10.34
C ILE A 12 -18.90 15.27 -9.79
N SER A 13 -18.66 14.19 -9.04
CA SER A 13 -19.74 13.38 -8.45
C SER A 13 -20.63 14.18 -7.52
N ARG A 14 -20.04 15.09 -6.73
CA ARG A 14 -20.78 16.02 -5.87
C ARG A 14 -21.62 17.00 -6.68
N ILE A 15 -21.06 17.63 -7.71
CA ILE A 15 -21.80 18.55 -8.59
C ILE A 15 -22.96 17.83 -9.27
N LEU A 16 -22.72 16.62 -9.78
CA LEU A 16 -23.73 15.79 -10.43
C LEU A 16 -24.90 15.48 -9.48
N LYS A 17 -24.61 15.09 -8.23
CA LYS A 17 -25.63 14.73 -7.24
C LYS A 17 -26.35 15.93 -6.63
N ASP A 18 -25.60 16.95 -6.21
CA ASP A 18 -26.13 18.02 -5.35
C ASP A 18 -26.65 19.21 -6.16
N THR A 19 -26.17 19.39 -7.39
CA THR A 19 -26.52 20.55 -8.24
C THR A 19 -27.32 20.15 -9.47
N ILE A 20 -26.91 19.09 -10.18
CA ILE A 20 -27.50 18.72 -11.47
C ILE A 20 -28.73 17.83 -11.29
N GLU A 21 -28.61 16.72 -10.54
CA GLU A 21 -29.70 15.77 -10.30
C GLU A 21 -31.03 16.42 -9.87
N PRO A 22 -31.05 17.40 -8.93
CA PRO A 22 -32.30 18.02 -8.49
C PRO A 22 -33.02 18.84 -9.57
N GLN A 23 -32.31 19.24 -10.62
CA GLN A 23 -32.86 20.04 -11.72
C GLN A 23 -33.35 19.18 -12.90
N LEU A 24 -33.07 17.87 -12.88
CA LEU A 24 -33.48 16.94 -13.92
C LEU A 24 -34.88 16.41 -13.64
N THR A 25 -35.83 16.73 -14.53
CA THR A 25 -37.20 16.19 -14.50
C THR A 25 -37.45 15.16 -15.60
N ASP A 26 -36.56 15.10 -16.60
CA ASP A 26 -36.65 14.16 -17.72
C ASP A 26 -36.04 12.80 -17.34
N GLU A 27 -36.81 11.73 -17.59
CA GLU A 27 -36.41 10.36 -17.26
C GLU A 27 -35.20 9.90 -18.08
N HIS A 28 -35.10 10.32 -19.35
CA HIS A 28 -33.94 10.01 -20.17
C HIS A 28 -32.67 10.66 -19.61
N ALA A 29 -32.74 11.95 -19.24
CA ALA A 29 -31.63 12.65 -18.59
C ALA A 29 -31.22 12.02 -17.25
N LEU A 30 -32.17 11.58 -16.43
CA LEU A 30 -31.88 10.87 -15.17
C LEU A 30 -31.20 9.52 -15.41
N ASN A 31 -31.59 8.78 -16.46
CA ASN A 31 -30.93 7.53 -16.82
C ASN A 31 -29.49 7.77 -17.30
N ARG A 32 -29.24 8.79 -18.12
CA ARG A 32 -27.87 9.16 -18.52
C ARG A 32 -27.02 9.60 -17.33
N LEU A 33 -27.60 10.32 -16.37
CA LEU A 33 -26.90 10.69 -15.14
C LEU A 33 -26.48 9.46 -14.33
N ARG A 34 -27.33 8.43 -14.22
CA ARG A 34 -27.00 7.17 -13.55
C ARG A 34 -25.85 6.44 -14.26
N GLU A 35 -25.87 6.38 -15.59
CA GLU A 35 -24.78 5.80 -16.38
C GLU A 35 -23.45 6.53 -16.13
N ILE A 36 -23.44 7.87 -16.17
CA ILE A 36 -22.24 8.67 -15.90
C ILE A 36 -21.71 8.41 -14.49
N ARG A 37 -22.58 8.38 -13.47
CA ARG A 37 -22.19 8.09 -12.09
C ARG A 37 -21.62 6.69 -11.94
N SER A 38 -22.16 5.71 -12.66
CA SER A 38 -21.63 4.34 -12.70
C SER A 38 -20.21 4.30 -13.27
N VAL A 39 -19.96 5.01 -14.37
CA VAL A 39 -18.62 5.10 -14.98
C VAL A 39 -17.64 5.79 -14.03
N LEU A 40 -18.03 6.90 -13.39
CA LEU A 40 -17.17 7.61 -12.44
C LEU A 40 -16.80 6.74 -11.23
N ALA A 41 -17.77 5.97 -10.70
CA ALA A 41 -17.51 5.02 -9.62
C ALA A 41 -16.54 3.91 -10.05
N GLN A 42 -16.66 3.41 -11.28
CA GLN A 42 -15.74 2.40 -11.82
C GLN A 42 -14.32 2.96 -12.00
N VAL A 43 -14.18 4.21 -12.47
CA VAL A 43 -12.86 4.86 -12.60
C VAL A 43 -12.23 5.07 -11.23
N ASP A 44 -12.98 5.56 -10.24
CA ASP A 44 -12.49 5.75 -8.88
C ASP A 44 -12.02 4.43 -8.25
N TRP A 45 -12.77 3.35 -8.47
CA TRP A 45 -12.39 2.00 -8.01
C TRP A 45 -11.12 1.49 -8.69
N ASN A 46 -10.97 1.67 -10.00
CA ASN A 46 -9.75 1.30 -10.72
C ASN A 46 -8.53 2.09 -10.22
N ASP A 47 -8.69 3.40 -9.99
CA ASP A 47 -7.63 4.25 -9.45
C ASP A 47 -7.21 3.80 -8.04
N ALA A 48 -8.16 3.43 -7.18
CA ALA A 48 -7.90 2.89 -5.86
C ALA A 48 -7.12 1.57 -5.91
N SER A 49 -7.52 0.64 -6.77
CA SER A 49 -6.82 -0.64 -7.00
C SER A 49 -5.39 -0.42 -7.49
N ILE A 50 -5.19 0.48 -8.46
CA ILE A 50 -3.85 0.80 -8.99
C ILE A 50 -2.97 1.41 -7.89
N LYS A 51 -3.52 2.33 -7.10
CA LYS A 51 -2.80 2.95 -5.99
C LYS A 51 -2.39 1.91 -4.96
N LEU A 52 -3.32 1.08 -4.51
CA LEU A 52 -3.07 0.02 -3.54
C LEU A 52 -2.04 -1.00 -4.05
N GLY A 53 -2.07 -1.32 -5.35
CA GLY A 53 -1.04 -2.14 -6.00
C GLY A 53 0.34 -1.53 -5.87
N ARG A 54 0.51 -0.25 -6.24
CA ARG A 54 1.79 0.46 -6.11
C ARG A 54 2.27 0.57 -4.67
N ASP A 55 1.35 0.83 -3.73
CA ASP A 55 1.68 0.92 -2.31
C ASP A 55 2.15 -0.45 -1.79
N THR A 56 1.50 -1.53 -2.22
CA THR A 56 1.90 -2.92 -1.90
C THR A 56 3.28 -3.25 -2.48
N ASP A 57 3.56 -2.88 -3.73
CA ASP A 57 4.86 -3.09 -4.37
C ASP A 57 5.97 -2.31 -3.65
N ALA A 58 5.68 -1.09 -3.19
CA ALA A 58 6.62 -0.29 -2.41
C ALA A 58 6.95 -0.95 -1.06
N VAL A 59 5.95 -1.52 -0.38
CA VAL A 59 6.17 -2.30 0.84
C VAL A 59 6.97 -3.58 0.54
N ALA A 60 6.66 -4.27 -0.57
CA ALA A 60 7.40 -5.45 -1.01
C ALA A 60 8.89 -5.16 -1.19
N ALA A 61 9.21 -4.08 -1.90
CA ALA A 61 10.58 -3.63 -2.12
C ALA A 61 11.29 -3.29 -0.81
N LEU A 62 10.60 -2.65 0.13
CA LEU A 62 11.15 -2.36 1.46
C LEU A 62 11.48 -3.64 2.25
N LEU A 63 10.61 -4.65 2.20
CA LEU A 63 10.86 -5.95 2.84
C LEU A 63 12.03 -6.71 2.18
N HIS A 64 12.16 -6.63 0.85
CA HIS A 64 13.33 -7.13 0.13
C HIS A 64 14.62 -6.45 0.58
N ASP A 65 14.63 -5.11 0.64
CA ASP A 65 15.77 -4.32 1.10
C ASP A 65 16.17 -4.67 2.54
N TRP A 66 15.17 -4.84 3.42
CA TRP A 66 15.41 -5.26 4.80
C TRP A 66 16.01 -6.67 4.88
N SER A 67 15.48 -7.62 4.10
CA SER A 67 16.05 -8.97 4.05
C SER A 67 17.49 -8.94 3.55
N ALA A 68 17.79 -8.20 2.48
CA ALA A 68 19.15 -8.07 1.97
C ALA A 68 20.11 -7.45 3.00
N TRP A 69 19.64 -6.45 3.77
CA TRP A 69 20.41 -5.88 4.87
C TRP A 69 20.68 -6.91 5.98
N ALA A 70 19.70 -7.73 6.34
CA ALA A 70 19.87 -8.79 7.33
C ALA A 70 20.87 -9.86 6.84
N ASP A 71 20.82 -10.22 5.56
CA ASP A 71 21.68 -11.25 4.93
C ASP A 71 23.13 -10.83 4.81
N ALA A 72 23.39 -9.53 4.76
CA ALA A 72 24.73 -8.98 4.54
C ALA A 72 25.68 -9.14 5.75
N ASP A 73 25.23 -9.69 6.88
CA ASP A 73 26.08 -10.05 8.02
C ASP A 73 25.57 -11.31 8.71
N GLU A 74 26.46 -12.21 9.10
CA GLU A 74 26.10 -13.49 9.70
C GLU A 74 25.37 -13.35 11.05
N THR A 75 25.73 -12.34 11.85
CA THR A 75 25.08 -12.05 13.14
C THR A 75 23.64 -11.59 12.92
N ARG A 76 23.43 -10.66 11.97
CA ARG A 76 22.07 -10.20 11.61
C ARG A 76 21.26 -11.33 10.98
N SER A 77 21.86 -12.07 10.06
CA SER A 77 21.28 -13.21 9.38
C SER A 77 20.73 -14.24 10.37
N ALA A 78 21.52 -14.59 11.40
CA ALA A 78 21.12 -15.50 12.46
C ALA A 78 20.05 -14.90 13.39
N ALA A 79 20.19 -13.64 13.79
CA ALA A 79 19.26 -12.96 14.69
C ALA A 79 17.85 -12.80 14.08
N PHE A 80 17.77 -12.66 12.75
CA PHE A 80 16.55 -12.38 12.01
C PHE A 80 16.07 -13.56 11.15
N ALA A 81 16.57 -14.78 11.38
CA ALA A 81 16.17 -15.95 10.61
C ALA A 81 14.64 -16.17 10.55
N PRO A 82 13.86 -16.01 11.65
CA PRO A 82 12.40 -16.18 11.59
C PRO A 82 11.72 -15.18 10.65
N GLN A 83 12.05 -13.89 10.76
CA GLN A 83 11.49 -12.83 9.93
C GLN A 83 11.85 -13.02 8.45
N ARG A 84 13.09 -13.43 8.17
CA ARG A 84 13.53 -13.71 6.80
C ARG A 84 12.76 -14.86 6.16
N THR A 85 12.53 -15.96 6.90
CA THR A 85 11.70 -17.07 6.42
C THR A 85 10.30 -16.58 6.09
N GLN A 86 9.68 -15.82 7.00
CA GLN A 86 8.34 -15.26 6.79
C GLN A 86 8.28 -14.34 5.56
N ILE A 87 9.28 -13.47 5.37
CA ILE A 87 9.36 -12.58 4.20
C ILE A 87 9.51 -13.38 2.91
N ALA A 88 10.39 -14.39 2.90
CA ALA A 88 10.60 -15.23 1.72
C ALA A 88 9.32 -15.98 1.31
N GLU A 89 8.59 -16.55 2.27
CA GLU A 89 7.31 -17.23 2.02
C GLU A 89 6.25 -16.25 1.47
N LEU A 90 6.17 -15.06 2.07
CA LEU A 90 5.24 -14.02 1.66
C LEU A 90 5.50 -13.54 0.22
N LEU A 91 6.75 -13.27 -0.12
CA LEU A 91 7.13 -12.79 -1.45
C LEU A 91 6.99 -13.88 -2.51
N ALA A 92 7.34 -15.14 -2.20
CA ALA A 92 7.15 -16.26 -3.11
C ALA A 92 5.67 -16.50 -3.46
N SER A 93 4.76 -16.34 -2.48
CA SER A 93 3.32 -16.48 -2.72
C SER A 93 2.74 -15.40 -3.64
N SER A 94 3.42 -14.27 -3.77
CA SER A 94 2.96 -13.11 -4.52
C SER A 94 3.36 -13.17 -6.01
N ASP A 95 4.52 -13.77 -6.31
CA ASP A 95 4.94 -14.03 -7.70
C ASP A 95 4.01 -15.02 -8.42
N GLU A 96 3.34 -15.92 -7.68
CA GLU A 96 2.39 -16.89 -8.23
C GLU A 96 1.02 -16.28 -8.56
N THR A 97 0.63 -15.15 -7.93
CA THR A 97 -0.72 -14.56 -8.00
C THR A 97 -0.89 -13.52 -9.12
N LEU A 98 0.09 -13.32 -10.00
CA LEU A 98 0.09 -12.28 -11.06
C LEU A 98 -1.00 -12.39 -12.14
N ARG A 99 -1.99 -13.29 -12.02
CA ARG A 99 -3.12 -13.42 -12.93
C ARG A 99 -4.43 -13.08 -12.23
N TYR A 100 -4.84 -11.82 -12.34
CA TYR A 100 -6.14 -11.30 -11.89
C TYR A 100 -6.41 -11.53 -10.40
N GLU A 101 -5.87 -10.66 -9.57
CA GLU A 101 -6.22 -10.57 -8.16
C GLU A 101 -7.39 -9.59 -7.98
N ASP A 102 -8.37 -9.94 -7.16
CA ASP A 102 -9.44 -9.03 -6.82
C ASP A 102 -8.98 -7.96 -5.80
N PHE A 103 -9.76 -6.89 -5.61
CA PHE A 103 -9.38 -5.81 -4.69
C PHE A 103 -9.27 -6.26 -3.23
N ALA A 104 -10.11 -7.22 -2.80
CA ALA A 104 -10.11 -7.71 -1.42
C ALA A 104 -8.88 -8.59 -1.14
N GLU A 105 -8.46 -9.38 -2.11
CA GLU A 105 -7.21 -10.14 -2.09
C GLU A 105 -6.01 -9.19 -2.05
N LEU A 106 -6.01 -8.14 -2.89
CA LEU A 106 -4.96 -7.12 -2.89
C LEU A 106 -4.89 -6.37 -1.54
N GLU A 107 -6.03 -6.00 -0.95
CA GLU A 107 -6.10 -5.38 0.37
C GLU A 107 -5.60 -6.32 1.49
N ALA A 108 -6.00 -7.59 1.45
CA ALA A 108 -5.55 -8.60 2.40
C ALA A 108 -4.03 -8.80 2.33
N ARG A 109 -3.47 -8.84 1.11
CA ARG A 109 -2.03 -8.93 0.88
C ARG A 109 -1.32 -7.68 1.39
N HIS A 110 -1.79 -6.48 1.03
CA HIS A 110 -1.24 -5.23 1.54
C HIS A 110 -1.20 -5.20 3.08
N ALA A 111 -2.31 -5.58 3.72
CA ALA A 111 -2.40 -5.65 5.18
C ALA A 111 -1.47 -6.70 5.80
N GLN A 112 -1.16 -7.79 5.09
CA GLN A 112 -0.18 -8.78 5.54
C GLN A 112 1.24 -8.23 5.45
N TYR A 113 1.57 -7.54 4.36
CA TYR A 113 2.86 -6.89 4.15
C TYR A 113 3.14 -5.85 5.24
N GLU A 114 2.19 -4.97 5.51
CA GLU A 114 2.28 -3.97 6.58
C GLU A 114 2.52 -4.59 7.97
N ARG A 115 1.84 -5.70 8.28
CA ARG A 115 2.07 -6.44 9.53
C ARG A 115 3.51 -6.94 9.65
N VAL A 116 4.11 -7.42 8.56
CA VAL A 116 5.52 -7.87 8.56
C VAL A 116 6.46 -6.68 8.71
N VAL A 117 6.17 -5.53 8.08
CA VAL A 117 6.98 -4.30 8.27
C VAL A 117 7.00 -3.86 9.74
N VAL A 118 5.86 -3.92 10.44
CA VAL A 118 5.78 -3.59 11.87
C VAL A 118 6.61 -4.58 12.70
N ASP A 119 6.54 -5.87 12.40
CA ASP A 119 7.33 -6.89 13.09
C ASP A 119 8.83 -6.66 12.92
N VAL A 120 9.31 -6.53 11.68
CA VAL A 120 10.74 -6.31 11.42
C VAL A 120 11.24 -4.99 12.00
N SER A 121 10.42 -3.94 12.01
CA SER A 121 10.75 -2.66 12.62
C SER A 121 10.94 -2.80 14.13
N SER A 122 10.04 -3.54 14.78
CA SER A 122 10.08 -3.79 16.22
C SER A 122 11.28 -4.66 16.60
N ALA A 123 11.50 -5.76 15.87
CA ALA A 123 12.63 -6.66 16.07
C ALA A 123 13.98 -5.95 15.84
N THR A 124 14.10 -5.17 14.77
CA THR A 124 15.32 -4.39 14.48
C THR A 124 15.58 -3.34 15.56
N SER A 125 14.53 -2.68 16.06
CA SER A 125 14.65 -1.69 17.14
C SER A 125 15.00 -2.32 18.48
N GLN A 126 14.59 -3.55 18.74
CA GLN A 126 15.02 -4.30 19.93
C GLN A 126 16.47 -4.73 19.80
N TRP A 127 16.82 -5.34 18.66
CA TRP A 127 18.18 -5.78 18.38
C TRP A 127 19.21 -4.64 18.45
N SER A 128 18.85 -3.43 17.98
CA SER A 128 19.74 -2.27 18.09
C SER A 128 20.07 -1.90 19.54
N ARG A 129 19.15 -2.15 20.48
CA ARG A 129 19.27 -1.80 21.90
C ARG A 129 20.00 -2.87 22.74
N ASP A 130 19.91 -4.15 22.38
CA ASP A 130 20.39 -5.25 23.23
C ASP A 130 21.92 -5.31 23.37
N VAL A 131 22.70 -5.00 22.32
CA VAL A 131 24.18 -5.04 22.34
C VAL A 131 24.80 -3.78 21.70
N ASN A 132 24.07 -2.66 21.72
CA ASN A 132 24.46 -1.39 21.10
C ASN A 132 24.82 -1.51 19.61
N HIS A 133 23.98 -2.22 18.84
CA HIS A 133 24.08 -2.30 17.37
C HIS A 133 23.48 -1.07 16.66
N THR A 134 23.45 0.07 17.35
CA THR A 134 22.78 1.30 16.93
C THR A 134 23.24 1.75 15.55
N ASP A 135 24.54 1.81 15.31
CA ASP A 135 25.10 2.30 14.04
C ASP A 135 24.79 1.34 12.87
N ALA A 136 24.76 0.04 13.12
CA ALA A 136 24.46 -0.98 12.12
C ALA A 136 22.97 -1.00 11.72
N ALA A 137 22.08 -0.74 12.69
CA ALA A 137 20.63 -0.71 12.49
C ALA A 137 20.11 0.65 12.00
N ALA A 138 20.84 1.75 12.24
CA ALA A 138 20.37 3.10 11.94
C ALA A 138 19.93 3.31 10.47
N PRO A 139 20.67 2.86 9.44
CA PRO A 139 20.26 3.05 8.05
C PRO A 139 18.94 2.37 7.70
N ILE A 140 18.74 1.12 8.16
CA ILE A 140 17.52 0.37 7.84
C ILE A 140 16.32 0.89 8.65
N LEU A 141 16.53 1.27 9.92
CA LEU A 141 15.50 1.90 10.75
C LEU A 141 15.09 3.27 10.21
N GLN A 142 16.01 4.01 9.58
CA GLN A 142 15.68 5.25 8.89
C GLN A 142 14.75 4.99 7.69
N ARG A 143 15.11 4.05 6.82
CA ARG A 143 14.26 3.69 5.66
C ARG A 143 12.85 3.23 6.06
N LEU A 144 12.75 2.38 7.08
CA LEU A 144 11.46 1.94 7.62
C LEU A 144 10.61 3.12 8.14
N ARG A 145 11.23 4.10 8.80
CA ARG A 145 10.54 5.32 9.26
C ARG A 145 10.15 6.24 8.10
N GLU A 146 11.01 6.40 7.11
CA GLU A 146 10.75 7.23 5.94
C GLU A 146 9.52 6.74 5.19
N HIS A 147 9.38 5.41 5.00
CA HIS A 147 8.20 4.79 4.41
C HIS A 147 6.90 5.24 5.10
N TYR A 148 6.80 5.08 6.42
CA TYR A 148 5.62 5.50 7.18
C TYR A 148 5.41 7.03 7.25
N SER A 149 6.48 7.82 7.21
CA SER A 149 6.37 9.28 7.21
C SER A 149 5.86 9.80 5.87
N SER A 150 6.24 9.15 4.77
CA SER A 150 5.85 9.53 3.40
C SER A 150 4.39 9.19 3.09
N GLN A 151 3.82 8.18 3.74
CA GLN A 151 2.39 7.84 3.62
C GLN A 151 1.45 8.76 4.41
N ARG A 152 1.96 9.57 5.35
CA ARG A 152 1.16 10.49 6.20
C ARG A 152 1.09 11.93 5.69
N GLY A 153 1.79 12.26 4.59
CA GLY A 153 1.81 13.58 3.96
C GLY A 153 0.98 13.64 2.69
#